data_AF-A0A9Q4C4N8-F1
#
_entry.id   AF-A0A9Q4C4N8-F1
#
_cell.length_a   1.000
_cell.length_b   1.000
_cell.length_c   1.000
_cell.angle_alpha   90.00
_cell.angle_beta   90.00
_cell.angle_gamma   90.00
#
_symmetry.space_group_name_H-M   'P 1'
#
loop_
_entity.id
_entity.type
_entity.pdbx_description
1 polymer ?
#
loop_
_entity_poly.entity_id
_entity_poly.type
_entity_poly.pdbx_seq_one_letter_code
_entity_poly.pdbx_strand_id
1 'polypeptide(L)'
;MENKSEKPIRNEIRDEELDAFFEENASEASKRPWDTEEWEEKREETIGDECEWCGGKEDLVIHHKEHEDMQWWKLWDRIRDYAFEKSDAYEELEIPTNECCPNCKSQSIYTRETKEPEYRCQKCKSEFDEPAEKEGSLKNSERYWKAMNEYVQRDDVREWITEQFGQIYEEYWESYFNMEYTATVCKSCHYAYHENNQKICSECGETYADYRGDLQKYVCWDCVVEIKELEKCPECGENWYNPEHRDECKKCRHNYSVETADFVCADCGEEWENQVVMEPPGIFHYHEADCEQGSIKQKGVTYYVCPDCDYESESEETVKLHVDNTNCSPEKIERKTYD
;
A
#
# COMPACT_ATOMS: atom_id res chain seq x y z
N MET A 1 29.93 4.76 -11.82
CA MET A 1 29.36 3.65 -12.63
C MET A 1 28.01 3.37 -12.04
N GLU A 2 26.94 3.82 -12.70
CA GLU A 2 25.59 3.52 -12.28
C GLU A 2 25.41 2.00 -12.38
N ASN A 3 25.19 1.37 -11.24
CA ASN A 3 24.82 -0.03 -11.14
C ASN A 3 23.39 -0.11 -11.70
N LYS A 4 23.26 -0.25 -13.03
CA LYS A 4 21.97 -0.56 -13.64
C LYS A 4 21.54 -1.87 -12.98
N SER A 5 20.55 -1.79 -12.09
CA SER A 5 19.98 -2.98 -11.45
C SER A 5 19.55 -3.90 -12.59
N GLU A 6 20.28 -4.98 -12.81
CA GLU A 6 19.92 -5.99 -13.79
C GLU A 6 18.46 -6.36 -13.52
N LYS A 7 17.63 -6.31 -14.57
CA LYS A 7 16.24 -6.74 -14.43
C LYS A 7 16.30 -8.16 -13.89
N PRO A 8 15.50 -8.53 -12.89
CA PRO A 8 15.45 -9.92 -12.44
C PRO A 8 15.21 -10.81 -13.68
N ILE A 9 16.00 -11.87 -13.86
CA ILE A 9 16.00 -12.77 -15.05
C ILE A 9 14.57 -13.15 -15.50
N ARG A 10 13.63 -13.28 -14.55
CA ARG A 10 12.20 -13.54 -14.79
C ARG A 10 11.51 -12.53 -15.70
N ASN A 11 11.91 -11.26 -15.64
CA ASN A 11 11.31 -10.20 -16.45
C ASN A 11 11.85 -10.27 -17.88
N GLU A 12 13.10 -10.70 -18.07
CA GLU A 12 13.73 -10.77 -19.40
C GLU A 12 13.15 -11.91 -20.23
N ILE A 13 13.08 -13.13 -19.66
CA ILE A 13 12.47 -14.29 -20.35
C ILE A 13 11.01 -14.00 -20.71
N ARG A 14 10.25 -13.44 -19.77
CA ARG A 14 8.84 -13.09 -20.02
C ARG A 14 8.68 -12.05 -21.13
N ASP A 15 9.50 -10.99 -21.11
CA ASP A 15 9.41 -9.92 -22.11
C ASP A 15 9.76 -10.51 -23.51
N GLU A 16 10.80 -11.35 -23.63
CA GLU A 16 11.18 -12.02 -24.90
C GLU A 16 10.12 -13.01 -25.42
N GLU A 17 9.52 -13.81 -24.54
CA GLU A 17 8.47 -14.77 -24.91
C GLU A 17 7.18 -14.09 -25.35
N LEU A 18 6.77 -13.03 -24.65
CA LEU A 18 5.61 -12.25 -25.02
C LEU A 18 5.85 -11.53 -26.35
N ASP A 19 7.03 -10.94 -26.53
CA ASP A 19 7.40 -10.28 -27.78
C ASP A 19 7.37 -11.30 -28.94
N ALA A 20 7.98 -12.48 -28.78
CA ALA A 20 7.93 -13.54 -29.79
C ALA A 20 6.50 -14.03 -30.07
N PHE A 21 5.70 -14.23 -29.02
CA PHE A 21 4.30 -14.60 -29.16
C PHE A 21 3.53 -13.55 -29.95
N PHE A 22 3.70 -12.26 -29.63
CA PHE A 22 3.04 -11.18 -30.37
C PHE A 22 3.60 -11.05 -31.78
N GLU A 23 4.88 -11.29 -32.05
CA GLU A 23 5.41 -11.30 -33.42
C GLU A 23 4.82 -12.43 -34.28
N GLU A 24 4.56 -13.60 -33.70
CA GLU A 24 3.98 -14.75 -34.40
C GLU A 24 2.45 -14.65 -34.53
N ASN A 25 1.77 -14.16 -33.49
CA ASN A 25 0.30 -14.20 -33.39
C ASN A 25 -0.37 -12.83 -33.61
N ALA A 26 0.34 -11.72 -33.45
CA ALA A 26 -0.14 -10.46 -34.00
C ALA A 26 0.12 -10.52 -35.51
N SER A 27 -0.96 -10.73 -36.27
CA SER A 27 -0.93 -10.91 -37.73
C SER A 27 0.10 -10.00 -38.43
N GLU A 28 0.87 -10.54 -39.39
CA GLU A 28 1.85 -9.82 -40.23
C GLU A 28 1.31 -8.54 -40.90
N ALA A 29 0.00 -8.34 -40.94
CA ALA A 29 -0.62 -7.06 -41.23
C ALA A 29 -0.76 -6.25 -39.94
N SER A 30 0.12 -5.27 -39.76
CA SER A 30 0.03 -4.09 -38.86
C SER A 30 -1.30 -3.31 -38.83
N LYS A 31 -2.37 -3.84 -39.42
CA LYS A 31 -3.71 -3.29 -39.36
C LYS A 31 -4.26 -3.59 -37.99
N ARG A 32 -4.57 -2.54 -37.24
CA ARG A 32 -5.28 -2.69 -35.98
C ARG A 32 -6.62 -3.39 -36.26
N PRO A 33 -7.20 -4.13 -35.30
CA PRO A 33 -8.48 -4.81 -35.46
C PRO A 33 -9.58 -3.94 -36.09
N TRP A 34 -9.59 -2.65 -35.73
CA TRP A 34 -10.53 -1.64 -36.24
C TRP A 34 -10.21 -1.08 -37.63
N ASP A 35 -9.13 -1.54 -38.28
CA ASP A 35 -8.78 -1.19 -39.66
C ASP A 35 -9.34 -2.23 -40.66
N THR A 36 -10.09 -3.24 -40.19
CA THR A 36 -10.69 -4.28 -41.04
C THR A 36 -12.12 -3.91 -41.48
N GLU A 37 -12.48 -4.27 -42.71
CA GLU A 37 -13.83 -4.04 -43.27
C GLU A 37 -14.91 -4.76 -42.43
N GLU A 38 -14.63 -6.00 -41.98
CA GLU A 38 -15.54 -6.74 -41.10
C GLU A 38 -15.81 -5.99 -39.78
N TRP A 39 -14.79 -5.38 -39.18
CA TRP A 39 -14.97 -4.61 -37.95
C TRP A 39 -15.76 -3.32 -38.20
N GLU A 40 -15.54 -2.64 -39.33
CA GLU A 40 -16.30 -1.46 -39.73
C GLU A 40 -17.79 -1.80 -39.94
N GLU A 41 -18.10 -2.90 -40.65
CA GLU A 41 -19.47 -3.40 -40.83
C GLU A 41 -20.14 -3.72 -39.49
N LYS A 42 -19.49 -4.52 -38.62
CA LYS A 42 -20.02 -4.83 -37.27
C LYS A 42 -20.21 -3.58 -36.42
N ARG A 43 -19.32 -2.59 -36.55
CA ARG A 43 -19.43 -1.32 -35.83
C ARG A 43 -20.67 -0.55 -36.28
N GLU A 44 -20.93 -0.47 -37.57
CA GLU A 44 -22.12 0.21 -38.11
C GLU A 44 -23.42 -0.46 -37.65
N GLU A 45 -23.43 -1.78 -37.49
CA GLU A 45 -24.57 -2.53 -36.96
C GLU A 45 -24.76 -2.35 -35.43
N THR A 46 -23.66 -2.21 -34.69
CA THR A 46 -23.67 -2.17 -33.22
C THR A 46 -23.89 -0.76 -32.67
N ILE A 47 -23.43 0.26 -33.38
CA ILE A 47 -23.51 1.64 -32.90
C ILE A 47 -24.97 2.09 -32.79
N GLY A 48 -25.37 2.49 -31.58
CA GLY A 48 -26.71 2.97 -31.27
C GLY A 48 -26.95 4.40 -31.75
N ASP A 49 -28.19 4.86 -31.58
CA ASP A 49 -28.63 6.21 -32.00
C ASP A 49 -28.27 7.32 -30.99
N GLU A 50 -27.87 6.96 -29.78
CA GLU A 50 -27.52 7.90 -28.70
C GLU A 50 -26.46 7.33 -27.76
N CYS A 51 -25.76 8.23 -27.07
CA CYS A 51 -24.76 7.90 -26.07
C CYS A 51 -25.42 7.30 -24.83
N GLU A 52 -25.04 6.08 -24.48
CA GLU A 52 -25.51 5.37 -23.28
C GLU A 52 -25.14 6.07 -21.96
N TRP A 53 -24.18 7.02 -21.97
CA TRP A 53 -23.74 7.72 -20.76
C TRP A 53 -24.39 9.09 -20.57
N CYS A 54 -24.75 9.78 -21.66
CA CYS A 54 -25.25 11.16 -21.59
C CYS A 54 -26.49 11.46 -22.44
N GLY A 55 -26.95 10.51 -23.26
CA GLY A 55 -28.05 10.70 -24.22
C GLY A 55 -27.72 11.60 -25.43
N GLY A 56 -26.47 12.06 -25.56
CA GLY A 56 -26.04 12.84 -26.72
C GLY A 56 -26.09 12.02 -28.01
N LYS A 57 -26.45 12.65 -29.13
CA LYS A 57 -26.62 11.97 -30.44
C LYS A 57 -25.54 12.29 -31.46
N GLU A 58 -24.58 13.11 -31.07
CA GLU A 58 -23.51 13.59 -31.94
C GLU A 58 -22.23 12.80 -31.68
N ASP A 59 -21.47 12.54 -32.75
CA ASP A 59 -20.13 11.95 -32.70
C ASP A 59 -20.06 10.65 -31.87
N LEU A 60 -20.90 9.68 -32.18
CA LEU A 60 -20.94 8.40 -31.48
C LEU A 60 -19.75 7.49 -31.85
N VAL A 61 -19.24 6.78 -30.86
CA VAL A 61 -18.17 5.79 -30.95
C VAL A 61 -18.51 4.57 -30.09
N ILE A 62 -17.90 3.43 -30.43
CA ILE A 62 -17.97 2.22 -29.62
C ILE A 62 -16.90 2.29 -28.53
N HIS A 63 -17.30 2.03 -27.29
CA HIS A 63 -16.42 1.91 -26.13
C HIS A 63 -16.50 0.49 -25.58
N HIS A 64 -15.37 -0.20 -25.46
CA HIS A 64 -15.29 -1.53 -24.90
C HIS A 64 -15.13 -1.46 -23.36
N LYS A 65 -16.12 -1.95 -22.60
CA LYS A 65 -16.15 -1.82 -21.12
C LYS A 65 -15.16 -2.73 -20.39
N GLU A 66 -14.83 -3.89 -20.96
CA GLU A 66 -14.00 -4.93 -20.32
C GLU A 66 -12.57 -5.00 -20.86
N HIS A 67 -12.27 -4.26 -21.92
CA HIS A 67 -10.98 -4.32 -22.63
C HIS A 67 -9.99 -3.25 -22.15
N GLU A 68 -10.24 -2.65 -20.99
CA GLU A 68 -9.36 -1.64 -20.42
C GLU A 68 -8.20 -2.31 -19.67
N ASP A 69 -6.98 -1.87 -19.99
CA ASP A 69 -5.76 -2.19 -19.26
C ASP A 69 -5.49 -3.69 -19.08
N MET A 70 -5.75 -4.51 -20.11
CA MET A 70 -5.29 -5.90 -20.09
C MET A 70 -3.77 -5.94 -20.03
N GLN A 71 -3.26 -6.18 -18.82
CA GLN A 71 -1.83 -6.28 -18.57
C GLN A 71 -1.40 -7.71 -18.89
N TRP A 72 -1.14 -7.96 -20.18
CA TRP A 72 -0.75 -9.28 -20.71
C TRP A 72 0.36 -9.95 -19.90
N TRP A 73 1.35 -9.18 -19.44
CA TRP A 73 2.40 -9.69 -18.57
C TRP A 73 1.91 -10.21 -17.22
N LYS A 74 0.87 -9.60 -16.63
CA LYS A 74 0.23 -10.11 -15.39
C LYS A 74 -0.56 -11.39 -15.65
N LEU A 75 -1.20 -11.48 -16.81
CA LEU A 75 -1.91 -12.70 -17.21
C LEU A 75 -0.92 -13.84 -17.40
N TRP A 76 0.16 -13.60 -18.14
CA TRP A 76 1.27 -14.55 -18.30
C TRP A 76 1.84 -14.99 -16.96
N ASP A 77 2.17 -14.02 -16.07
CA ASP A 77 2.66 -14.31 -14.73
C ASP A 77 1.67 -15.17 -13.94
N ARG A 78 0.35 -14.95 -14.08
CA ARG A 78 -0.69 -15.76 -13.42
C ARG A 78 -0.74 -17.19 -13.96
N ILE A 79 -0.67 -17.38 -15.27
CA ILE A 79 -0.69 -18.72 -15.90
C ILE A 79 0.57 -19.49 -15.49
N ARG A 80 1.73 -18.84 -15.56
CA ARG A 80 3.01 -19.40 -15.13
C ARG A 80 2.98 -19.81 -13.66
N ASP A 81 2.55 -18.89 -12.79
CA ASP A 81 2.50 -19.15 -11.35
C ASP A 81 1.54 -20.31 -11.05
N TYR A 82 0.40 -20.37 -11.74
CA TYR A 82 -0.54 -21.48 -11.64
C TYR A 82 0.08 -22.81 -12.09
N ALA A 83 0.80 -22.85 -13.22
CA ALA A 83 1.47 -24.06 -13.70
C ALA A 83 2.43 -24.62 -12.65
N PHE A 84 3.24 -23.75 -12.06
CA PHE A 84 4.20 -24.17 -11.04
C PHE A 84 3.51 -24.63 -9.75
N GLU A 85 2.52 -23.89 -9.25
CA GLU A 85 1.76 -24.26 -8.04
C GLU A 85 1.02 -25.60 -8.17
N LYS A 86 0.82 -26.10 -9.40
CA LYS A 86 0.24 -27.42 -9.71
C LYS A 86 1.26 -28.52 -9.98
N SER A 87 2.55 -28.21 -9.87
CA SER A 87 3.63 -29.14 -10.20
C SER A 87 4.17 -29.88 -8.97
N ASP A 88 4.71 -31.08 -9.20
CA ASP A 88 5.46 -31.83 -8.18
C ASP A 88 6.63 -31.00 -7.63
N ALA A 89 7.25 -30.14 -8.47
CA ALA A 89 8.35 -29.28 -8.05
C ALA A 89 7.95 -28.27 -6.97
N TYR A 90 6.69 -27.82 -6.96
CA TYR A 90 6.14 -27.00 -5.88
C TYR A 90 5.82 -27.83 -4.64
N GLU A 91 5.28 -29.04 -4.80
CA GLU A 91 5.00 -29.95 -3.68
C GLU A 91 6.27 -30.40 -2.93
N GLU A 92 7.40 -30.52 -3.64
CA GLU A 92 8.71 -30.84 -3.09
C GLU A 92 9.38 -29.66 -2.34
N LEU A 93 8.79 -28.46 -2.37
CA LEU A 93 9.33 -27.32 -1.63
C LEU A 93 9.03 -27.44 -0.13
N GLU A 94 10.11 -27.45 0.65
CA GLU A 94 9.99 -27.32 2.09
C GLU A 94 9.65 -25.87 2.46
N ILE A 95 8.62 -25.71 3.29
CA ILE A 95 8.23 -24.41 3.83
C ILE A 95 9.38 -23.90 4.71
N PRO A 96 9.98 -22.73 4.40
CA PRO A 96 11.09 -22.23 5.19
C PRO A 96 10.60 -21.90 6.60
N THR A 97 11.35 -22.31 7.62
CA THR A 97 11.15 -21.82 8.98
C THR A 97 11.86 -20.48 9.13
N ASN A 98 11.22 -19.52 9.80
CA ASN A 98 11.84 -18.25 10.14
C ASN A 98 11.80 -18.06 11.66
N GLU A 99 12.88 -17.48 12.17
CA GLU A 99 12.93 -17.00 13.54
C GLU A 99 11.91 -15.89 13.77
N CYS A 100 11.25 -15.93 14.92
CA CYS A 100 10.26 -14.96 15.32
C CYS A 100 10.25 -14.76 16.83
N CYS A 101 9.65 -13.64 17.25
CA CYS A 101 9.45 -13.36 18.65
C CYS A 101 8.55 -14.44 19.29
N PRO A 102 8.97 -15.10 20.38
CA PRO A 102 8.17 -16.12 21.04
C PRO A 102 6.84 -15.57 21.57
N ASN A 103 6.81 -14.30 21.96
CA ASN A 103 5.63 -13.62 22.51
C ASN A 103 4.61 -13.17 21.44
N CYS A 104 5.02 -12.40 20.43
CA CYS A 104 4.08 -11.80 19.45
C CYS A 104 4.15 -12.39 18.03
N LYS A 105 5.02 -13.39 17.80
CA LYS A 105 5.25 -14.06 16.49
C LYS A 105 5.69 -13.13 15.35
N SER A 106 6.11 -11.91 15.66
CA SER A 106 6.72 -11.00 14.68
C SER A 106 8.12 -11.48 14.28
N GLN A 107 8.46 -11.38 13.00
CA GLN A 107 9.82 -11.61 12.47
C GLN A 107 10.79 -10.45 12.75
N SER A 108 10.28 -9.34 13.28
CA SER A 108 11.05 -8.14 13.57
C SER A 108 11.79 -8.34 14.90
N ILE A 109 12.84 -9.14 14.86
CA ILE A 109 13.78 -9.42 15.95
C ILE A 109 15.15 -8.87 15.57
N TYR A 110 15.93 -8.41 16.55
CA TYR A 110 17.33 -8.07 16.35
C TYR A 110 18.20 -8.65 17.46
N THR A 111 19.41 -9.03 17.09
CA THR A 111 20.44 -9.61 17.96
C THR A 111 21.21 -8.51 18.68
N ARG A 112 21.49 -8.69 19.96
CA ARG A 112 22.23 -7.78 20.83
C ARG A 112 23.54 -8.46 21.23
N GLU A 113 24.67 -7.92 20.77
CA GLU A 113 25.99 -8.54 21.04
C GLU A 113 26.45 -8.42 22.50
N THR A 114 25.99 -7.39 23.22
CA THR A 114 26.55 -7.01 24.53
C THR A 114 25.60 -7.20 25.70
N LYS A 115 24.36 -7.64 25.46
CA LYS A 115 23.32 -7.72 26.49
C LYS A 115 22.65 -9.08 26.48
N GLU A 116 22.45 -9.63 27.66
CA GLU A 116 21.60 -10.80 27.88
C GLU A 116 20.19 -10.34 28.27
N PRO A 117 19.14 -10.92 27.66
CA PRO A 117 19.17 -11.98 26.67
C PRO A 117 19.49 -11.46 25.24
N GLU A 118 20.02 -12.36 24.40
CA GLU A 118 20.62 -12.04 23.09
C GLU A 118 19.63 -11.38 22.12
N TYR A 119 18.35 -11.78 22.11
CA TYR A 119 17.38 -11.28 21.15
C TYR A 119 16.38 -10.31 21.78
N ARG A 120 15.96 -9.31 20.99
CA ARG A 120 14.86 -8.41 21.36
C ARG A 120 13.90 -8.20 20.19
N CYS A 121 12.60 -8.31 20.48
CA CYS A 121 11.58 -8.01 19.48
C CYS A 121 11.38 -6.50 19.32
N GLN A 122 11.44 -5.98 18.09
CA GLN A 122 11.22 -4.57 17.82
C GLN A 122 9.74 -4.16 17.99
N LYS A 123 8.80 -5.10 17.80
CA LYS A 123 7.35 -4.85 17.91
C LYS A 123 6.89 -4.78 19.38
N CYS A 124 7.06 -5.86 20.14
CA CYS A 124 6.56 -5.94 21.52
C CYS A 124 7.62 -5.72 22.59
N LYS A 125 8.87 -5.39 22.20
CA LYS A 125 10.00 -5.07 23.09
C LYS A 125 10.44 -6.18 24.06
N SER A 126 9.85 -7.38 23.99
CA SER A 126 10.26 -8.54 24.79
C SER A 126 11.68 -8.95 24.44
N GLU A 127 12.46 -9.26 25.47
CA GLU A 127 13.82 -9.80 25.37
C GLU A 127 13.77 -11.32 25.65
N PHE A 128 14.52 -12.13 24.91
CA PHE A 128 14.50 -13.60 25.00
C PHE A 128 15.80 -14.21 24.45
N ASP A 129 16.21 -15.37 24.99
CA ASP A 129 17.48 -16.03 24.62
C ASP A 129 17.36 -16.84 23.33
N GLU A 130 16.22 -17.50 23.11
CA GLU A 130 15.99 -18.32 21.92
C GLU A 130 14.76 -17.80 21.16
N PRO A 131 14.90 -17.43 19.87
CA PRO A 131 13.75 -17.10 19.05
C PRO A 131 12.86 -18.34 18.85
N ALA A 132 11.55 -18.12 18.77
CA ALA A 132 10.65 -19.18 18.35
C ALA A 132 10.71 -19.34 16.83
N GLU A 133 10.46 -20.53 16.33
CA GLU A 133 10.27 -20.74 14.90
C GLU A 133 8.81 -20.50 14.50
N LYS A 134 8.60 -20.00 13.30
CA LYS A 134 7.31 -20.04 12.61
C LYS A 134 7.51 -20.36 11.14
N GLU A 135 6.48 -20.97 10.55
CA GLU A 135 6.43 -21.16 9.11
C GLU A 135 6.51 -19.81 8.38
N GLY A 136 7.38 -19.76 7.39
CA GLY A 136 7.57 -18.65 6.49
C GLY A 136 6.62 -18.64 5.31
N SER A 137 6.79 -17.64 4.47
CA SER A 137 6.16 -17.64 3.15
C SER A 137 7.09 -18.33 2.15
N LEU A 138 6.63 -19.43 1.55
CA LEU A 138 7.32 -20.10 0.43
C LEU A 138 7.68 -19.09 -0.67
N LYS A 139 6.73 -18.25 -1.08
CA LYS A 139 6.89 -17.26 -2.17
C LYS A 139 7.96 -16.19 -1.89
N ASN A 140 8.39 -16.04 -0.64
CA ASN A 140 9.45 -15.11 -0.27
C ASN A 140 10.83 -15.78 -0.16
N SER A 141 10.94 -17.08 -0.44
CA SER A 141 12.20 -17.81 -0.37
C SER A 141 12.94 -17.82 -1.71
N GLU A 142 14.27 -17.75 -1.67
CA GLU A 142 15.13 -17.93 -2.85
C GLU A 142 14.91 -19.31 -3.50
N ARG A 143 14.68 -20.34 -2.68
CA ARG A 143 14.40 -21.70 -3.12
C ARG A 143 13.14 -21.79 -3.99
N TYR A 144 12.06 -21.10 -3.60
CA TYR A 144 10.84 -21.03 -4.41
C TYR A 144 11.11 -20.44 -5.79
N TRP A 145 11.81 -19.30 -5.84
CA TRP A 145 12.08 -18.62 -7.12
C TRP A 145 13.03 -19.42 -8.01
N LYS A 146 14.01 -20.10 -7.42
CA LYS A 146 14.89 -21.01 -8.16
C LYS A 146 14.12 -22.18 -8.76
N ALA A 147 13.31 -22.88 -7.95
CA ALA A 147 12.52 -24.01 -8.41
C ALA A 147 11.49 -23.61 -9.46
N MET A 148 10.83 -22.47 -9.28
CA MET A 148 9.94 -21.87 -10.27
C MET A 148 10.67 -21.66 -11.60
N ASN A 149 11.82 -20.97 -11.58
CA ASN A 149 12.59 -20.68 -12.80
C ASN A 149 13.06 -21.96 -13.51
N GLU A 150 13.52 -22.96 -12.77
CA GLU A 150 13.93 -24.25 -13.34
C GLU A 150 12.74 -25.01 -13.95
N TYR A 151 11.59 -24.99 -13.29
CA TYR A 151 10.37 -25.64 -13.78
C TYR A 151 9.84 -25.00 -15.06
N VAL A 152 9.71 -23.66 -15.07
CA VAL A 152 9.12 -22.93 -16.20
C VAL A 152 10.05 -22.87 -17.41
N GLN A 153 11.32 -23.20 -17.27
CA GLN A 153 12.25 -23.30 -18.41
C GLN A 153 12.12 -24.62 -19.18
N ARG A 154 11.37 -25.60 -18.68
CA ARG A 154 11.15 -26.85 -19.40
C ARG A 154 10.29 -26.60 -20.64
N ASP A 155 10.69 -27.15 -21.77
CA ASP A 155 10.00 -26.95 -23.06
C ASP A 155 8.51 -27.31 -23.01
N ASP A 156 8.16 -28.42 -22.35
CA ASP A 156 6.77 -28.88 -22.22
C ASP A 156 5.90 -27.92 -21.40
N VAL A 157 6.49 -27.29 -20.38
CA VAL A 157 5.81 -26.29 -19.55
C VAL A 157 5.65 -24.98 -20.30
N ARG A 158 6.68 -24.54 -21.03
CA ARG A 158 6.61 -23.32 -21.84
C ARG A 158 5.57 -23.42 -22.95
N GLU A 159 5.53 -24.55 -23.65
CA GLU A 159 4.53 -24.83 -24.67
C GLU A 159 3.12 -24.77 -24.08
N TRP A 160 2.90 -25.39 -22.91
CA TRP A 160 1.63 -25.32 -22.21
C TRP A 160 1.25 -23.89 -21.79
N ILE A 161 2.17 -23.12 -21.20
CA ILE A 161 1.91 -21.72 -20.81
C ILE A 161 1.52 -20.90 -22.05
N THR A 162 2.27 -21.07 -23.14
CA THR A 162 2.02 -20.36 -24.41
C THR A 162 0.66 -20.73 -24.99
N GLU A 163 0.30 -22.01 -24.99
CA GLU A 163 -1.02 -22.47 -25.45
C GLU A 163 -2.15 -21.87 -24.61
N GLN A 164 -2.04 -21.90 -23.28
CA GLN A 164 -3.05 -21.33 -22.39
C GLN A 164 -3.15 -19.81 -22.54
N PHE A 165 -2.03 -19.12 -22.70
CA PHE A 165 -2.01 -17.69 -22.97
C PHE A 165 -2.68 -17.39 -24.32
N GLY A 166 -2.36 -18.17 -25.35
CA GLY A 166 -2.94 -18.07 -26.69
C GLY A 166 -4.46 -18.22 -26.69
N GLN A 167 -5.00 -19.22 -25.98
CA GLN A 167 -6.45 -19.42 -25.84
C GLN A 167 -7.13 -18.18 -25.24
N ILE A 168 -6.60 -17.64 -24.13
CA ILE A 168 -7.18 -16.45 -23.49
C ILE A 168 -7.02 -15.20 -24.37
N TYR A 169 -5.91 -15.10 -25.10
CA TYR A 169 -5.66 -14.02 -26.05
C TYR A 169 -6.66 -14.07 -27.22
N GLU A 170 -6.89 -15.25 -27.80
CA GLU A 170 -7.88 -15.47 -28.86
C GLU A 170 -9.29 -15.15 -28.36
N GLU A 171 -9.71 -15.68 -27.21
CA GLU A 171 -11.01 -15.40 -26.61
C GLU A 171 -11.21 -13.89 -26.37
N TYR A 172 -10.18 -13.21 -25.87
CA TYR A 172 -10.20 -11.77 -25.66
C TYR A 172 -10.42 -11.01 -26.97
N TRP A 173 -9.69 -11.36 -28.03
CA TRP A 173 -9.85 -10.68 -29.31
C TRP A 173 -11.14 -11.06 -30.03
N GLU A 174 -11.60 -12.30 -29.90
CA GLU A 174 -12.90 -12.73 -30.42
C GLU A 174 -14.04 -11.92 -29.78
N SER A 175 -14.04 -11.77 -28.44
CA SER A 175 -14.96 -10.89 -27.72
C SER A 175 -14.91 -9.45 -28.24
N TYR A 176 -13.70 -8.92 -28.45
CA TYR A 176 -13.50 -7.58 -29.02
C TYR A 176 -14.09 -7.46 -30.43
N PHE A 177 -13.80 -8.42 -31.32
CA PHE A 177 -14.30 -8.45 -32.71
C PHE A 177 -15.80 -8.67 -32.81
N ASN A 178 -16.40 -9.35 -31.84
CA ASN A 178 -17.84 -9.56 -31.77
C ASN A 178 -18.58 -8.41 -31.07
N MET A 179 -17.88 -7.32 -30.77
CA MET A 179 -18.42 -6.14 -30.08
C MET A 179 -19.07 -6.47 -28.73
N GLU A 180 -18.60 -7.53 -28.06
CA GLU A 180 -19.08 -7.90 -26.74
C GLU A 180 -18.70 -6.85 -25.70
N TYR A 181 -19.56 -6.68 -24.71
CA TYR A 181 -19.39 -5.70 -23.63
C TYR A 181 -19.11 -4.26 -24.09
N THR A 182 -19.65 -3.89 -25.26
CA THR A 182 -19.52 -2.53 -25.77
C THR A 182 -20.58 -1.59 -25.20
N ALA A 183 -20.34 -0.29 -25.37
CA ALA A 183 -21.33 0.77 -25.23
C ALA A 183 -21.18 1.76 -26.39
N THR A 184 -22.30 2.27 -26.86
CA THR A 184 -22.31 3.45 -27.72
C THR A 184 -22.15 4.70 -26.86
N VAL A 185 -21.09 5.46 -27.08
CA VAL A 185 -20.81 6.69 -26.32
C VAL A 185 -20.43 7.84 -27.25
N CYS A 186 -20.70 9.09 -26.88
CA CYS A 186 -20.20 10.21 -27.67
C CYS A 186 -18.68 10.39 -27.46
N LYS A 187 -17.98 10.97 -28.44
CA LYS A 187 -16.53 11.23 -28.37
C LYS A 187 -16.12 11.99 -27.12
N SER A 188 -16.93 12.95 -26.64
CA SER A 188 -16.63 13.70 -25.42
C SER A 188 -16.64 12.82 -24.18
N CYS A 189 -17.63 11.94 -24.06
CA CYS A 189 -17.71 10.94 -22.99
C CYS A 189 -16.54 9.95 -23.07
N HIS A 190 -16.24 9.44 -24.27
CA HIS A 190 -15.11 8.56 -24.50
C HIS A 190 -13.77 9.20 -24.08
N TYR A 191 -13.54 10.44 -24.50
CA TYR A 191 -12.34 11.21 -24.16
C TYR A 191 -12.24 11.47 -22.65
N ALA A 192 -13.30 11.95 -22.01
CA ALA A 192 -13.32 12.23 -20.57
C ALA A 192 -12.99 10.97 -19.76
N TYR A 193 -13.44 9.81 -20.23
CA TYR A 193 -13.13 8.55 -19.58
C TYR A 193 -11.68 8.13 -19.76
N HIS A 194 -11.16 8.09 -20.99
CA HIS A 194 -9.79 7.61 -21.25
C HIS A 194 -8.71 8.55 -20.74
N GLU A 195 -8.91 9.87 -20.85
CA GLU A 195 -7.88 10.85 -20.48
C GLU A 195 -7.99 11.31 -19.02
N ASN A 196 -9.20 11.39 -18.47
CA ASN A 196 -9.43 11.92 -17.13
C ASN A 196 -9.98 10.88 -16.13
N ASN A 197 -10.26 9.65 -16.56
CA ASN A 197 -10.97 8.65 -15.76
C ASN A 197 -12.30 9.18 -15.19
N GLN A 198 -13.06 9.89 -16.03
CA GLN A 198 -14.33 10.52 -15.65
C GLN A 198 -15.53 9.95 -16.44
N LYS A 199 -16.69 9.84 -15.78
CA LYS A 199 -17.99 9.58 -16.44
C LYS A 199 -19.02 10.60 -15.99
N ILE A 200 -20.13 10.73 -16.73
CA ILE A 200 -21.25 11.54 -16.26
C ILE A 200 -21.72 11.03 -14.90
N CYS A 201 -21.98 11.96 -13.99
CA CYS A 201 -22.53 11.67 -12.67
C CYS A 201 -23.82 10.86 -12.81
N SER A 202 -23.82 9.67 -12.22
CA SER A 202 -24.96 8.75 -12.22
C SER A 202 -26.20 9.28 -11.48
N GLU A 203 -26.04 10.31 -10.65
CA GLU A 203 -27.14 10.90 -9.87
C GLU A 203 -27.79 12.09 -10.59
N CYS A 204 -26.99 13.11 -10.93
CA CYS A 204 -27.53 14.32 -11.55
C CYS A 204 -27.56 14.25 -13.08
N GLY A 205 -26.68 13.47 -13.71
CA GLY A 205 -26.57 13.43 -15.17
C GLY A 205 -25.93 14.67 -15.81
N GLU A 206 -25.50 15.66 -15.02
CA GLU A 206 -25.11 16.99 -15.54
C GLU A 206 -23.60 17.19 -15.68
N THR A 207 -22.82 16.67 -14.72
CA THR A 207 -21.38 16.92 -14.63
C THR A 207 -20.57 15.63 -14.74
N TYR A 208 -19.37 15.71 -15.32
CA TYR A 208 -18.39 14.64 -15.21
C TYR A 208 -17.93 14.46 -13.76
N ALA A 209 -17.80 13.22 -13.36
CA ALA A 209 -17.45 12.75 -12.03
C ALA A 209 -16.29 11.77 -12.12
N ASP A 210 -15.41 11.81 -11.13
CA ASP A 210 -14.25 10.92 -10.93
C ASP A 210 -14.37 10.08 -9.65
N TYR A 211 -15.28 10.43 -8.75
CA TYR A 211 -15.47 9.71 -7.50
C TYR A 211 -16.20 8.39 -7.72
N ARG A 212 -15.47 7.27 -7.54
CA ARG A 212 -16.02 5.90 -7.55
C ARG A 212 -16.00 5.22 -6.17
N GLY A 213 -15.18 5.74 -5.24
CA GLY A 213 -14.81 5.20 -3.93
C GLY A 213 -15.65 4.03 -3.40
N ASP A 214 -16.45 4.30 -2.39
CA ASP A 214 -17.35 3.34 -1.74
C ASP A 214 -18.74 3.25 -2.41
N LEU A 215 -19.09 4.19 -3.27
CA LEU A 215 -20.38 4.22 -3.96
C LEU A 215 -20.44 3.28 -5.18
N GLN A 216 -19.30 2.74 -5.64
CA GLN A 216 -19.15 1.84 -6.80
C GLN A 216 -19.66 2.40 -8.14
N LYS A 217 -20.15 3.65 -8.17
CA LYS A 217 -20.62 4.39 -9.35
C LYS A 217 -19.95 5.76 -9.40
N TYR A 218 -19.88 6.36 -10.60
CA TYR A 218 -19.33 7.70 -10.78
C TYR A 218 -20.35 8.73 -10.29
N VAL A 219 -20.02 9.48 -9.23
CA VAL A 219 -20.88 10.49 -8.61
C VAL A 219 -20.09 11.79 -8.47
N CYS A 220 -20.65 12.93 -8.86
CA CYS A 220 -19.97 14.20 -8.67
C CYS A 220 -19.91 14.57 -7.19
N TRP A 221 -18.95 15.42 -6.82
CA TRP A 221 -18.74 15.79 -5.42
C TRP A 221 -19.99 16.35 -4.74
N ASP A 222 -20.79 17.15 -5.45
CA ASP A 222 -22.02 17.74 -4.91
C ASP A 222 -23.05 16.65 -4.54
N CYS A 223 -23.22 15.64 -5.39
CA CYS A 223 -24.08 14.50 -5.08
C CYS A 223 -23.48 13.59 -3.99
N VAL A 224 -22.15 13.46 -3.90
CA VAL A 224 -21.50 12.73 -2.79
C VAL A 224 -21.80 13.42 -1.45
N VAL A 225 -21.71 14.75 -1.42
CA VAL A 225 -22.05 15.57 -0.24
C VAL A 225 -23.48 15.32 0.18
N GLU A 226 -24.43 15.29 -0.75
CA GLU A 226 -25.83 15.03 -0.46
C GLU A 226 -26.06 13.58 0.02
N ILE A 227 -25.55 12.58 -0.70
CA ILE A 227 -25.73 11.15 -0.38
C ILE A 227 -25.15 10.78 0.98
N LYS A 228 -23.97 11.33 1.30
CA LYS A 228 -23.27 11.05 2.56
C LYS A 228 -23.59 12.03 3.67
N GLU A 229 -24.54 12.93 3.42
CA GLU A 229 -24.96 13.98 4.35
C GLU A 229 -23.75 14.73 4.93
N LEU A 230 -22.81 15.09 4.05
CA LEU A 230 -21.60 15.78 4.47
C LEU A 230 -21.92 17.24 4.75
N GLU A 231 -21.34 17.75 5.82
CA GLU A 231 -21.39 19.16 6.16
C GLU A 231 -19.99 19.77 6.05
N LYS A 232 -19.94 21.10 5.85
CA LYS A 232 -18.68 21.83 5.95
C LYS A 232 -18.24 21.86 7.40
N CYS A 233 -16.97 21.54 7.62
CA CYS A 233 -16.34 21.54 8.93
C CYS A 233 -16.56 22.90 9.62
N PRO A 234 -17.14 22.94 10.83
CA PRO A 234 -17.39 24.20 11.53
C PRO A 234 -16.10 24.94 11.89
N GLU A 235 -15.00 24.21 12.13
CA GLU A 235 -13.71 24.76 12.53
C GLU A 235 -12.96 25.44 11.38
N CYS A 236 -12.88 24.81 10.21
CA CYS A 236 -12.08 25.33 9.11
C CYS A 236 -12.88 25.88 7.93
N GLY A 237 -14.17 25.54 7.79
CA GLY A 237 -15.02 25.94 6.66
C GLY A 237 -14.63 25.39 5.28
N GLU A 238 -13.46 24.76 5.17
CA GLU A 238 -12.88 24.28 3.90
C GLU A 238 -13.09 22.78 3.64
N ASN A 239 -13.10 21.97 4.69
CA ASN A 239 -13.17 20.51 4.57
C ASN A 239 -14.57 20.00 4.88
N TRP A 240 -14.86 18.77 4.47
CA TRP A 240 -16.13 18.10 4.70
C TRP A 240 -16.00 17.04 5.79
N TYR A 241 -17.08 16.82 6.53
CA TYR A 241 -17.19 15.77 7.54
C TYR A 241 -18.62 15.22 7.57
N ASN A 242 -18.80 14.02 8.11
CA ASN A 242 -20.13 13.45 8.31
C ASN A 242 -20.51 13.63 9.81
N PRO A 243 -21.56 14.41 10.12
CA PRO A 243 -21.96 14.73 11.48
C PRO A 243 -22.51 13.54 12.28
N GLU A 244 -23.00 12.48 11.62
CA GLU A 244 -23.45 11.26 12.31
C GLU A 244 -22.27 10.48 12.91
N HIS A 245 -21.09 10.59 12.30
CA HIS A 245 -19.92 9.84 12.71
C HIS A 245 -18.93 10.66 13.53
N ARG A 246 -18.79 11.96 13.26
CA ARG A 246 -17.78 12.84 13.87
C ARG A 246 -18.32 14.26 13.94
N ASP A 247 -17.75 15.08 14.81
CA ASP A 247 -18.07 16.50 15.02
C ASP A 247 -17.21 17.46 14.18
N GLU A 248 -16.10 16.98 13.60
CA GLU A 248 -15.19 17.77 12.78
C GLU A 248 -14.54 16.95 11.65
N CYS A 249 -13.92 17.65 10.69
CA CYS A 249 -13.22 17.00 9.59
C CYS A 249 -11.93 16.31 10.04
N LYS A 250 -11.48 15.33 9.24
CA LYS A 250 -10.25 14.56 9.50
C LYS A 250 -9.02 15.43 9.75
N LYS A 251 -8.90 16.58 9.07
CA LYS A 251 -7.78 17.52 9.20
C LYS A 251 -7.82 18.27 10.53
N CYS A 252 -8.98 18.84 10.90
CA CYS A 252 -9.16 19.51 12.19
C CYS A 252 -8.99 18.54 13.36
N ARG A 253 -9.47 17.30 13.20
CA ARG A 253 -9.24 16.21 14.14
C ARG A 253 -7.79 15.75 14.28
N HIS A 254 -6.88 16.19 13.41
CA HIS A 254 -5.45 15.95 13.59
C HIS A 254 -4.72 17.21 14.04
N ASN A 255 -5.43 18.34 14.13
CA ASN A 255 -5.05 19.54 14.85
C ASN A 255 -5.58 19.52 16.30
N TYR A 256 -5.69 18.33 16.94
CA TYR A 256 -5.70 18.33 18.41
C TYR A 256 -4.50 19.15 18.84
N SER A 257 -4.77 20.14 19.70
CA SER A 257 -3.81 21.10 20.22
C SER A 257 -2.50 20.40 20.40
N VAL A 258 -1.54 20.74 19.56
CA VAL A 258 -0.18 20.34 19.78
C VAL A 258 0.17 20.99 21.11
N GLU A 259 0.09 20.25 22.21
CA GLU A 259 0.39 20.78 23.53
C GLU A 259 1.82 21.26 23.42
N THR A 260 2.02 22.56 23.61
CA THR A 260 3.36 23.11 23.65
C THR A 260 3.78 23.11 25.11
N ALA A 261 4.97 22.57 25.38
CA ALA A 261 5.54 22.59 26.71
C ALA A 261 6.93 23.24 26.67
N ASP A 262 7.32 23.81 27.79
CA ASP A 262 8.68 24.30 27.98
C ASP A 262 9.55 23.12 28.42
N PHE A 263 10.76 23.02 27.89
CA PHE A 263 11.72 21.97 28.21
C PHE A 263 13.01 22.58 28.75
N VAL A 264 13.73 21.81 29.55
CA VAL A 264 15.05 22.15 30.06
C VAL A 264 15.97 20.95 30.00
N CYS A 265 17.24 21.17 29.64
CA CYS A 265 18.26 20.14 29.76
C CYS A 265 18.77 20.06 31.19
N ALA A 266 18.65 18.89 31.81
CA ALA A 266 19.15 18.60 33.15
C ALA A 266 20.68 18.76 33.28
N ASP A 267 21.43 18.60 32.18
CA ASP A 267 22.89 18.65 32.19
C ASP A 267 23.46 20.06 31.97
N CYS A 268 22.94 20.79 30.98
CA CYS A 268 23.48 22.11 30.61
C CYS A 268 22.60 23.29 31.06
N GLY A 269 21.35 23.05 31.46
CA GLY A 269 20.39 24.08 31.86
C GLY A 269 19.82 24.93 30.72
N GLU A 270 20.04 24.54 29.46
CA GLU A 270 19.41 25.20 28.31
C GLU A 270 17.89 24.99 28.33
N GLU A 271 17.14 26.03 28.01
CA GLU A 271 15.68 26.06 28.05
C GLU A 271 15.10 26.24 26.65
N TRP A 272 14.02 25.51 26.35
CA TRP A 272 13.29 25.60 25.10
C TRP A 272 11.81 25.83 25.38
N GLU A 273 11.34 27.03 25.10
CA GLU A 273 9.94 27.40 25.32
C GLU A 273 9.04 26.95 24.16
N ASN A 274 7.77 26.66 24.47
CA ASN A 274 6.69 26.36 23.53
C ASN A 274 6.98 25.23 22.52
N GLN A 275 7.68 24.17 22.93
CA GLN A 275 7.98 23.05 22.03
C GLN A 275 6.79 22.09 21.92
N VAL A 276 6.54 21.66 20.70
CA VAL A 276 5.49 20.73 20.31
C VAL A 276 5.68 19.35 21.00
N VAL A 277 4.75 18.96 21.87
CA VAL A 277 4.67 17.62 22.45
C VAL A 277 4.02 16.68 21.43
N MET A 278 4.81 16.10 20.52
CA MET A 278 4.36 14.95 19.71
C MET A 278 5.04 13.66 20.16
N GLU A 279 4.27 12.58 20.34
CA GLU A 279 4.78 11.23 20.54
C GLU A 279 5.46 10.68 19.26
N PRO A 280 6.51 9.83 19.35
CA PRO A 280 7.58 9.80 20.33
C PRO A 280 8.75 10.73 19.92
N PRO A 281 9.52 11.23 20.90
CA PRO A 281 10.70 12.05 20.66
C PRO A 281 11.73 11.21 19.91
N GLY A 282 11.90 11.47 18.62
CA GLY A 282 12.94 10.79 17.86
C GLY A 282 13.52 11.64 16.76
N ILE A 283 12.81 12.68 16.32
CA ILE A 283 13.17 13.37 15.08
C ILE A 283 12.72 14.83 15.11
N PHE A 284 13.14 15.63 16.09
CA PHE A 284 13.12 17.09 15.94
C PHE A 284 14.36 17.74 16.56
N HIS A 285 14.75 18.86 15.94
CA HIS A 285 16.05 19.49 15.95
C HIS A 285 16.47 20.10 17.31
N TYR A 286 17.08 19.32 18.20
CA TYR A 286 17.94 19.84 19.28
C TYR A 286 19.37 19.97 18.75
N HIS A 287 19.57 20.77 17.69
CA HIS A 287 20.80 20.73 16.88
C HIS A 287 21.88 21.74 17.28
N GLU A 288 21.67 22.57 18.31
CA GLU A 288 22.69 23.54 18.74
C GLU A 288 23.42 23.15 20.04
N ALA A 289 22.81 22.34 20.90
CA ALA A 289 23.49 21.77 22.05
C ALA A 289 23.46 20.25 21.94
N ASP A 290 24.64 19.63 22.04
CA ASP A 290 24.87 18.17 22.05
C ASP A 290 24.26 17.49 23.31
N CYS A 291 23.00 17.80 23.65
CA CYS A 291 22.30 17.26 24.80
C CYS A 291 21.81 15.85 24.50
N GLU A 292 22.10 14.90 25.39
CA GLU A 292 21.55 13.56 25.27
C GLU A 292 20.03 13.60 25.45
N GLN A 293 19.30 12.78 24.68
CA GLN A 293 17.85 12.72 24.73
C GLN A 293 17.30 12.41 26.13
N GLY A 294 18.06 11.67 26.94
CA GLY A 294 17.72 11.36 28.33
C GLY A 294 17.73 12.58 29.25
N SER A 295 18.42 13.65 28.88
CA SER A 295 18.65 14.84 29.70
C SER A 295 17.59 15.92 29.49
N ILE A 296 16.74 15.81 28.48
CA ILE A 296 15.69 16.80 28.19
C ILE A 296 14.46 16.49 29.07
N LYS A 297 14.02 17.47 29.86
CA LYS A 297 12.92 17.36 30.82
C LYS A 297 11.87 18.43 30.56
N GLN A 298 10.60 18.09 30.73
CA GLN A 298 9.53 19.08 30.65
C GLN A 298 9.51 19.92 31.94
N LYS A 299 9.52 21.25 31.78
CA LYS A 299 9.45 22.19 32.90
C LYS A 299 8.14 22.08 33.66
N GLY A 300 8.20 22.18 34.98
CA GLY A 300 7.05 22.08 35.87
C GLY A 300 6.48 20.66 36.04
N VAL A 301 7.03 19.66 35.34
CA VAL A 301 6.65 18.26 35.51
C VAL A 301 7.49 17.62 36.62
N THR A 302 6.84 16.88 37.51
CA THR A 302 7.52 16.10 38.55
C THR A 302 7.95 14.76 38.00
N TYR A 303 9.26 14.51 38.03
CA TYR A 303 9.88 13.23 37.74
C TYR A 303 10.15 12.47 39.04
N TYR A 304 10.01 11.16 38.97
CA TYR A 304 10.38 10.22 40.00
C TYR A 304 11.76 9.67 39.66
N VAL A 305 12.66 9.62 40.64
CA VAL A 305 14.06 9.22 40.44
C VAL A 305 14.36 7.98 41.27
N CYS A 306 15.02 7.01 40.64
CA CYS A 306 15.52 5.82 41.31
C CYS A 306 16.58 6.20 42.36
N PRO A 307 16.54 5.68 43.60
CA PRO A 307 17.50 6.07 44.63
C PRO A 307 18.94 5.58 44.35
N ASP A 308 19.11 4.51 43.57
CA ASP A 308 20.41 3.88 43.34
C ASP A 308 21.02 4.16 41.96
N CYS A 309 20.28 4.80 41.05
CA CYS A 309 20.77 5.13 39.71
C CYS A 309 20.09 6.37 39.13
N ASP A 310 20.62 6.90 38.04
CA ASP A 310 20.11 8.12 37.41
C ASP A 310 18.84 7.87 36.54
N TYR A 311 18.12 6.77 36.75
CA TYR A 311 16.87 6.51 36.04
C TYR A 311 15.74 7.38 36.59
N GLU A 312 15.07 8.12 35.71
CA GLU A 312 13.94 8.95 36.05
C GLU A 312 12.76 8.81 35.07
N SER A 313 11.54 8.96 35.58
CA SER A 313 10.30 8.87 34.80
C SER A 313 9.21 9.75 35.40
N GLU A 314 8.28 10.23 34.57
CA GLU A 314 7.10 10.99 35.01
C GLU A 314 6.09 10.12 35.77
N SER A 315 6.23 8.78 35.70
CA SER A 315 5.38 7.82 36.39
C SER A 315 6.13 7.12 37.54
N GLU A 316 5.60 7.26 38.76
CA GLU A 316 6.10 6.54 39.94
C GLU A 316 6.06 5.02 39.73
N GLU A 317 5.04 4.51 39.04
CA GLU A 317 4.88 3.08 38.74
C GLU A 317 6.00 2.60 37.81
N THR A 318 6.39 3.40 36.82
CA THR A 318 7.49 3.06 35.90
C THR A 318 8.83 3.00 36.63
N VAL A 319 9.08 3.89 37.59
CA VAL A 319 10.29 3.82 38.43
C VAL A 319 10.24 2.62 39.38
N LYS A 320 9.09 2.28 39.95
CA LYS A 320 8.94 1.03 40.76
C LYS A 320 9.24 -0.21 39.92
N LEU A 321 8.69 -0.29 38.72
CA LEU A 321 8.99 -1.35 37.76
C LEU A 321 10.48 -1.39 37.41
N HIS A 322 11.14 -0.24 37.27
CA HIS A 322 12.59 -0.20 37.11
C HIS A 322 13.29 -0.84 38.33
N VAL A 323 12.99 -0.36 39.54
CA VAL A 323 13.58 -0.83 40.80
C VAL A 323 13.33 -2.32 41.06
N ASP A 324 12.19 -2.86 40.63
CA ASP A 324 11.90 -4.30 40.78
C ASP A 324 12.70 -5.16 39.77
N ASN A 325 13.02 -4.59 38.60
CA ASN A 325 13.69 -5.30 37.50
C ASN A 325 15.21 -5.11 37.51
N THR A 326 15.71 -4.03 38.11
CA THR A 326 17.13 -3.80 38.36
C THR A 326 17.39 -4.10 39.83
N ASN A 327 18.58 -4.56 40.23
CA ASN A 327 18.89 -4.81 41.65
C ASN A 327 19.02 -3.51 42.47
N CYS A 328 18.20 -2.49 42.20
CA CYS A 328 18.11 -1.26 42.98
C CYS A 328 17.32 -1.55 44.27
N SER A 329 17.70 -0.86 45.33
CA SER A 329 17.03 -0.88 46.62
C SER A 329 15.64 -0.26 46.49
N PRO A 330 14.60 -0.87 47.10
CA PRO A 330 13.25 -0.30 47.18
C PRO A 330 13.16 0.86 48.18
N GLU A 331 14.26 1.57 48.41
CA GLU A 331 14.29 2.78 49.21
C GLU A 331 13.39 3.87 48.59
N LYS A 332 13.14 4.92 49.36
CA LYS A 332 12.10 5.91 49.07
C LYS A 332 12.44 6.66 47.77
N ILE A 333 11.75 6.30 46.68
CA ILE A 333 11.77 6.99 45.38
C ILE A 333 11.71 8.51 45.59
N GLU A 334 12.69 9.21 45.04
CA GLU A 334 12.79 10.66 45.15
C GLU A 334 11.92 11.35 44.10
N ARG A 335 11.51 12.59 44.38
CA ARG A 335 10.74 13.43 43.46
C ARG A 335 11.58 14.65 43.09
N LYS A 336 11.76 14.88 41.80
CA LYS A 336 12.51 16.01 41.24
C LYS A 336 11.61 16.76 40.27
N THR A 337 11.47 18.07 40.46
CA THR A 337 10.79 18.95 39.51
C THR A 337 11.84 19.83 38.87
N TYR A 338 11.78 19.98 37.56
CA TYR A 338 12.69 20.84 36.80
C TYR A 338 11.96 22.17 36.56
N ASP A 339 12.46 23.25 37.17
CA ASP A 339 11.90 24.61 37.07
C ASP A 339 12.56 25.41 35.93
#